data_AF-A0A939ACQ3-F1
#
_entry.id   AF-A0A939ACQ3-F1
#
_cell.length_a   1.000
_cell.length_b   1.000
_cell.length_c   1.000
_cell.angle_alpha   90.00
_cell.angle_beta   90.00
_cell.angle_gamma   90.00
#
_symmetry.space_group_name_H-M   'P 1'
#
loop_
_entity.id
_entity.type
_entity.pdbx_description
1 polymer ?
#
loop_
_entity_poly.entity_id
_entity_poly.type
_entity_poly.pdbx_seq_one_letter_code
_entity_poly.pdbx_strand_id
1 'polypeptide(L)'
;MAGREKKRSSSGRKRAGFTLERLKAIASAEVMLHGRELVNAPGMLKRLKDGNELSCMFYLDGRQIRCSVDARRHSLQELCTCDAPYFCRHSVALVLTWLEHPDTFLDLDRWLDDLDRLPKHELAEMLRRMVGRYPASSLEALGIAGFDPAVLLEKLHSDNDDLLADLLDEVSQPVEQNADAENSTILPGWLEELEEDEDDDPPPGRPGKPIN
;
A
#
# COMPACT_ATOMS: atom_id res chain seq x y z
N MET A 1 26.50 -27.23 35.51
CA MET A 1 26.95 -25.89 35.09
C MET A 1 25.75 -24.95 35.20
N ALA A 2 25.76 -24.06 36.20
CA ALA A 2 24.64 -23.16 36.49
C ALA A 2 24.68 -21.95 35.56
N GLY A 3 23.65 -21.80 34.71
CA GLY A 3 23.50 -20.67 33.80
C GLY A 3 23.19 -19.39 34.56
N ARG A 4 24.08 -18.40 34.44
CA ARG A 4 23.89 -17.04 34.97
C ARG A 4 22.79 -16.34 34.14
N GLU A 5 21.59 -16.24 34.69
CA GLU A 5 20.54 -15.33 34.19
C GLU A 5 21.04 -13.88 34.27
N LYS A 6 21.39 -13.31 33.11
CA LYS A 6 21.69 -11.88 32.99
C LYS A 6 20.38 -11.11 33.10
N LYS A 7 20.05 -10.65 34.32
CA LYS A 7 19.05 -9.60 34.54
C LYS A 7 19.50 -8.33 33.81
N ARG A 8 18.98 -8.13 32.59
CA ARG A 8 19.10 -6.86 31.87
C ARG A 8 18.29 -5.84 32.66
N SER A 9 18.97 -5.04 33.48
CA SER A 9 18.39 -3.87 34.12
C SER A 9 18.02 -2.87 33.03
N SER A 10 16.76 -2.89 32.59
CA SER A 10 16.18 -1.87 31.74
C SER A 10 16.09 -0.57 32.54
N SER A 11 17.16 0.23 32.52
CA SER A 11 17.14 1.57 33.10
C SER A 11 15.97 2.33 32.45
N GLY A 12 14.98 2.68 33.26
CA GLY A 12 13.70 3.24 32.84
C GLY A 12 13.82 4.64 32.26
N ARG A 13 14.42 4.79 31.08
CA ARG A 13 14.12 5.92 30.21
C ARG A 13 12.65 5.78 29.87
N LYS A 14 11.81 6.68 30.39
CA LYS A 14 10.41 6.84 29.96
C LYS A 14 10.42 6.88 28.44
N ARG A 15 9.99 5.78 27.81
CA ARG A 15 9.92 5.70 26.35
C ARG A 15 8.97 6.79 25.89
N ALA A 16 9.32 7.47 24.81
CA ALA A 16 8.48 8.50 24.24
C ALA A 16 7.23 7.81 23.71
N GLY A 17 6.11 7.96 24.42
CA GLY A 17 4.87 7.29 24.07
C GLY A 17 3.99 8.15 23.18
N PHE A 18 3.05 7.50 22.51
CA PHE A 18 1.85 8.13 21.99
C PHE A 18 1.00 8.60 23.17
N THR A 19 0.60 9.87 23.16
CA THR A 19 -0.31 10.42 24.17
C THR A 19 -1.28 11.40 23.51
N LEU A 20 -2.48 11.52 24.08
CA LEU A 20 -3.49 12.44 23.58
C LEU A 20 -3.03 13.91 23.65
N GLU A 21 -2.27 14.28 24.69
CA GLU A 21 -1.72 15.63 24.85
C GLU A 21 -0.77 16.00 23.72
N ARG A 22 0.15 15.09 23.37
CA ARG A 22 1.09 15.31 22.25
C ARG A 22 0.36 15.40 20.92
N LEU A 23 -0.68 14.58 20.73
CA LEU A 23 -1.50 14.62 19.53
C LEU A 23 -2.24 15.97 19.40
N LYS A 24 -2.87 16.43 20.49
CA LYS A 24 -3.55 17.74 20.56
C LYS A 24 -2.60 18.93 20.38
N ALA A 25 -1.32 18.77 20.72
CA ALA A 25 -0.32 19.82 20.53
C ALA A 25 0.10 19.99 19.05
N ILE A 26 -0.14 18.98 18.20
CA ILE A 26 0.32 18.96 16.79
C ILE A 26 -0.86 19.08 15.82
N ALA A 27 -2.00 18.43 16.10
CA ALA A 27 -3.16 18.44 15.24
C ALA A 27 -4.14 19.56 15.59
N SER A 28 -4.72 20.22 14.57
CA SER A 28 -5.79 21.19 14.78
C SER A 28 -7.07 20.53 15.30
N ALA A 29 -7.95 21.30 15.93
CA ALA A 29 -9.23 20.78 16.43
C ALA A 29 -10.10 20.13 15.34
N GLU A 30 -10.08 20.69 14.12
CA GLU A 30 -10.79 20.16 12.96
C GLU A 30 -10.21 18.81 12.50
N VAL A 31 -8.88 18.70 12.38
CA VAL A 31 -8.24 17.43 12.03
C VAL A 31 -8.48 16.39 13.13
N MET A 32 -8.49 16.81 14.39
CA MET A 32 -8.84 15.95 15.53
C MET A 32 -10.28 15.41 15.41
N LEU A 33 -11.23 16.26 15.03
CA LEU A 33 -12.63 15.89 14.83
C LEU A 33 -12.76 14.85 13.70
N HIS A 34 -12.20 15.14 12.52
CA HIS A 34 -12.25 14.21 11.38
C HIS A 34 -11.46 12.93 11.60
N GLY A 35 -10.34 12.99 12.30
CA GLY A 35 -9.59 11.79 12.66
C GLY A 35 -10.40 10.86 13.57
N ARG A 36 -11.25 11.43 14.42
CA ARG A 36 -12.12 10.66 15.32
C ARG A 36 -13.18 9.84 14.58
N GLU A 37 -13.66 10.33 13.43
CA GLU A 37 -14.61 9.61 12.56
C GLU A 37 -14.01 8.32 11.99
N LEU A 38 -12.68 8.23 11.91
CA LEU A 38 -11.95 7.08 11.37
C LEU A 38 -11.40 6.15 12.45
N VAL A 39 -11.61 6.45 13.74
CA VAL A 39 -11.12 5.62 14.84
C VAL A 39 -11.77 4.24 14.77
N ASN A 40 -10.91 3.22 14.72
CA ASN A 40 -11.32 1.83 14.58
C ASN A 40 -12.28 1.57 13.39
N ALA A 41 -12.25 2.42 12.35
CA ALA A 41 -13.08 2.23 11.18
C ALA A 41 -12.77 0.87 10.51
N PRO A 42 -13.77 0.16 9.96
CA PRO A 42 -13.55 -1.11 9.27
C PRO A 42 -12.54 -1.04 8.12
N GLY A 43 -12.42 0.14 7.49
CA GLY A 43 -11.45 0.41 6.42
C GLY A 43 -10.00 0.58 6.91
N MET A 44 -9.74 0.64 8.22
CA MET A 44 -8.38 0.70 8.78
C MET A 44 -7.83 -0.71 8.99
N LEU A 45 -7.04 -1.16 8.03
CA LEU A 45 -6.50 -2.52 7.92
C LEU A 45 -5.00 -2.54 8.25
N LYS A 46 -4.45 -3.75 8.43
CA LYS A 46 -3.01 -4.01 8.60
C LYS A 46 -2.37 -3.15 9.71
N ARG A 47 -3.06 -3.05 10.85
CA ARG A 47 -2.62 -2.27 12.01
C ARG A 47 -1.42 -2.94 12.66
N LEU A 48 -0.28 -2.26 12.66
CA LEU A 48 1.00 -2.77 13.14
C LEU A 48 1.62 -1.80 14.13
N LYS A 49 2.17 -2.34 15.20
CA LYS A 49 3.01 -1.65 16.17
C LYS A 49 4.42 -2.24 16.10
N ASP A 50 5.40 -1.41 15.79
CA ASP A 50 6.82 -1.79 15.76
C ASP A 50 7.62 -0.80 16.63
N GLY A 51 8.12 -1.22 17.79
CA GLY A 51 8.89 -0.36 18.69
C GLY A 51 8.19 0.94 19.11
N ASN A 52 8.53 2.08 18.48
CA ASN A 52 7.89 3.39 18.68
C ASN A 52 7.06 3.87 17.46
N GLU A 53 6.93 3.05 16.43
CA GLU A 53 6.17 3.33 15.22
C GLU A 53 4.80 2.64 15.26
N LEU A 54 3.80 3.34 14.75
CA LEU A 54 2.49 2.78 14.38
C LEU A 54 2.38 2.83 12.87
N SER A 55 1.83 1.81 12.26
CA SER A 55 1.48 1.85 10.84
C SER A 55 0.16 1.16 10.56
N CYS A 56 -0.53 1.61 9.52
CA CYS A 56 -1.74 0.98 9.01
C CYS A 56 -1.96 1.32 7.54
N MET A 57 -2.97 0.69 6.96
CA MET A 57 -3.48 0.97 5.64
C MET A 57 -4.97 1.30 5.73
N PHE A 58 -5.38 2.44 5.19
CA PHE A 58 -6.79 2.78 5.04
C PHE A 58 -7.29 2.40 3.65
N TYR A 59 -8.50 1.87 3.58
CA TYR A 59 -9.28 1.72 2.36
C TYR A 59 -10.49 2.66 2.42
N LEU A 60 -10.41 3.80 1.75
CA LEU A 60 -11.41 4.86 1.77
C LEU A 60 -11.70 5.29 0.33
N ASP A 61 -12.98 5.35 -0.05
CA ASP A 61 -13.42 5.82 -1.36
C ASP A 61 -12.70 5.14 -2.54
N GLY A 62 -12.47 3.82 -2.42
CA GLY A 62 -11.77 3.01 -3.42
C GLY A 62 -10.24 3.22 -3.48
N ARG A 63 -9.67 4.09 -2.64
CA ARG A 63 -8.23 4.38 -2.58
C ARG A 63 -7.57 3.69 -1.40
N GLN A 64 -6.32 3.26 -1.61
CA GLN A 64 -5.45 2.75 -0.54
C GLN A 64 -4.53 3.87 -0.05
N ILE A 65 -4.60 4.18 1.25
CA ILE A 65 -3.77 5.19 1.89
C ILE A 65 -2.90 4.50 2.93
N ARG A 66 -1.58 4.59 2.80
CA ARG A 66 -0.65 4.08 3.82
C ARG A 66 -0.32 5.21 4.77
N CYS A 67 -0.34 4.91 6.06
CA CYS A 67 -0.05 5.88 7.10
C CYS A 67 0.85 5.23 8.17
N SER A 68 1.90 5.93 8.55
CA SER A 68 2.69 5.61 9.74
C SER A 68 2.94 6.84 10.59
N VAL A 69 3.12 6.61 11.89
CA VAL A 69 3.47 7.64 12.88
C VAL A 69 4.53 7.10 13.82
N ASP A 70 5.68 7.77 13.89
CA ASP A 70 6.79 7.48 14.79
C ASP A 70 6.75 8.39 16.04
N ALA A 71 6.71 7.79 17.22
CA ALA A 71 6.84 8.49 18.49
C ALA A 71 8.31 8.72 18.87
N ARG A 72 8.85 9.86 18.45
CA ARG A 72 10.18 10.34 18.89
C ARG A 72 10.11 11.03 20.24
N ARG A 73 11.27 11.31 20.84
CA ARG A 73 11.37 11.92 22.20
C ARG A 73 10.53 13.17 22.40
N HIS A 74 10.43 14.03 21.39
CA HIS A 74 9.78 15.35 21.53
C HIS A 74 8.73 15.64 20.46
N SER A 75 8.59 14.80 19.42
CA SER A 75 7.62 14.98 18.34
C SER A 75 7.00 13.67 17.89
N LEU A 76 5.81 13.76 17.30
CA LEU A 76 5.28 12.71 16.44
C LEU A 76 5.72 13.07 15.02
N GLN A 77 6.20 12.09 14.27
CA GLN A 77 6.48 12.25 12.85
C GLN A 77 5.57 11.33 12.07
N GLU A 78 4.85 11.90 11.13
CA GLU A 78 3.92 11.20 10.26
C GLU A 78 4.51 10.99 8.87
N LEU A 79 4.12 9.87 8.27
CA LEU A 79 4.23 9.64 6.84
C LEU A 79 2.88 9.13 6.37
N CYS A 80 2.22 9.88 5.50
CA CYS A 80 0.93 9.47 4.96
C CYS A 80 0.92 9.70 3.46
N THR A 81 0.39 8.74 2.69
CA THR A 81 0.32 8.82 1.24
C THR A 81 -0.90 9.60 0.73
N CYS A 82 -1.60 10.34 1.59
CA CYS A 82 -2.66 11.24 1.17
C CYS A 82 -2.11 12.62 0.78
N ASP A 83 -2.90 13.42 0.07
CA ASP A 83 -2.48 14.73 -0.45
C ASP A 83 -2.38 15.84 0.62
N ALA A 84 -2.57 15.51 1.90
CA ALA A 84 -2.50 16.48 3.00
C ALA A 84 -1.03 16.85 3.31
N PRO A 85 -0.68 18.14 3.42
CA PRO A 85 0.71 18.58 3.58
C PRO A 85 1.27 18.41 5.00
N TYR A 86 0.42 18.17 6.00
CA TYR A 86 0.78 18.06 7.41
C TYR A 86 0.01 16.93 8.08
N PHE A 87 0.22 16.75 9.39
CA PHE A 87 -0.44 15.79 10.26
C PHE A 87 -1.95 15.68 9.97
N CYS A 88 -2.32 14.64 9.23
CA CYS A 88 -3.63 14.52 8.62
C CYS A 88 -4.60 13.71 9.50
N ARG A 89 -5.87 13.67 9.11
CA ARG A 89 -6.90 12.90 9.82
C ARG A 89 -6.56 11.41 9.95
N HIS A 90 -5.85 10.83 8.98
CA HIS A 90 -5.41 9.43 9.01
C HIS A 90 -4.38 9.19 10.12
N SER A 91 -3.38 10.08 10.24
CA SER A 91 -2.37 10.02 11.30
C SER A 91 -2.99 10.20 12.68
N VAL A 92 -3.95 11.13 12.81
CA VAL A 92 -4.74 11.30 14.04
C VAL A 92 -5.51 10.02 14.36
N ALA A 93 -6.25 9.48 13.40
CA ALA A 93 -7.05 8.28 13.57
C ALA A 93 -6.20 7.07 13.99
N LEU A 94 -5.00 6.92 13.39
CA LEU A 94 -4.04 5.87 13.72
C LEU A 94 -3.59 5.97 15.19
N VAL A 95 -3.18 7.17 15.63
CA VAL A 95 -2.75 7.39 17.02
C VAL A 95 -3.92 7.24 18.01
N LEU A 96 -5.09 7.80 17.70
CA LEU A 96 -6.28 7.65 18.54
C LEU A 96 -6.71 6.18 18.66
N THR A 97 -6.70 5.43 17.56
CA THR A 97 -7.05 4.00 17.57
C THR A 97 -6.07 3.20 18.43
N TRP A 98 -4.78 3.52 18.40
CA TRP A 98 -3.81 2.90 19.32
C TRP A 98 -4.09 3.24 20.79
N LEU A 99 -4.46 4.49 21.09
CA LEU A 99 -4.75 4.90 22.47
C LEU A 99 -6.04 4.29 23.01
N GLU A 100 -7.06 4.13 22.17
CA GLU A 100 -8.39 3.66 22.57
C GLU A 100 -8.55 2.12 22.42
N HIS A 101 -7.90 1.52 21.42
CA HIS A 101 -8.02 0.10 21.04
C HIS A 101 -6.65 -0.54 20.70
N PRO A 102 -5.67 -0.54 21.63
CA PRO A 102 -4.31 -1.04 21.37
C PRO A 102 -4.25 -2.52 21.00
N ASP A 103 -5.21 -3.31 21.48
CA ASP A 103 -5.37 -4.74 21.20
C ASP A 103 -5.70 -5.06 19.74
N THR A 104 -6.14 -4.07 18.97
CA THR A 104 -6.40 -4.25 17.53
C THR A 104 -5.15 -4.18 16.65
N PHE A 105 -4.00 -3.87 17.24
CA PHE A 105 -2.71 -3.83 16.56
C PHE A 105 -1.96 -5.14 16.75
N LEU A 106 -1.32 -5.61 15.69
CA LEU A 106 -0.28 -6.62 15.81
C LEU A 106 0.98 -5.98 16.39
N ASP A 107 1.42 -6.44 17.56
CA ASP A 107 2.70 -6.04 18.16
C ASP A 107 3.84 -6.87 17.56
N LEU A 108 4.67 -6.23 16.73
CA LEU A 108 5.74 -6.91 16.00
C LEU A 108 6.82 -7.42 16.95
N ASP A 109 7.19 -6.67 17.99
CA ASP A 109 8.21 -7.07 18.95
C ASP A 109 7.77 -8.36 19.67
N ARG A 110 6.50 -8.39 20.11
CA ARG A 110 5.93 -9.58 20.74
C ARG A 110 5.86 -10.76 19.77
N TRP A 111 5.48 -10.51 18.53
CA TRP A 111 5.40 -11.56 17.52
C TRP A 111 6.78 -12.14 17.18
N LEU A 112 7.83 -11.30 17.12
CA LEU A 112 9.21 -11.72 16.95
C LEU A 112 9.72 -12.54 18.15
N ASP A 113 9.38 -12.15 19.37
CA ASP A 113 9.70 -12.92 20.59
C ASP A 113 9.06 -14.32 20.57
N ASP A 114 7.82 -14.43 20.05
CA ASP A 114 7.14 -15.71 19.89
C ASP A 114 7.78 -16.55 18.77
N LEU A 115 8.21 -15.92 17.67
CA LEU A 115 8.95 -16.59 16.59
C LEU A 115 10.31 -17.13 17.04
N ASP A 116 11.05 -16.41 17.89
CA ASP A 116 12.36 -16.83 18.40
C ASP A 116 12.28 -18.13 19.24
N ARG A 117 11.08 -18.42 19.78
CA ARG A 117 10.81 -19.64 20.54
C ARG A 117 10.48 -20.84 19.67
N LEU A 118 10.16 -20.62 18.39
CA LEU A 118 9.82 -21.72 17.48
C LEU A 118 11.10 -22.45 17.02
N PRO A 119 11.05 -23.78 16.89
CA PRO A 119 12.18 -24.51 16.37
C PRO A 119 12.40 -24.17 14.88
N LYS A 120 13.67 -24.16 14.46
CA LYS A 120 14.08 -23.78 13.09
C LYS A 120 13.28 -24.48 11.98
N HIS A 121 12.89 -25.74 12.17
CA HIS A 121 12.15 -26.49 11.16
C HIS A 121 10.72 -25.98 10.96
N GLU A 122 10.05 -25.51 12.01
CA GLU A 122 8.73 -24.90 11.91
C GLU A 122 8.80 -23.54 11.23
N LEU A 123 9.81 -22.72 11.54
CA LEU A 123 10.08 -21.45 10.87
C LEU A 123 10.33 -21.65 9.36
N ALA A 124 11.12 -22.67 9.00
CA ALA A 124 11.37 -23.00 7.59
C ALA A 124 10.08 -23.41 6.86
N GLU A 125 9.19 -24.17 7.51
CA GLU A 125 7.91 -24.57 6.92
C GLU A 125 6.92 -23.39 6.82
N MET A 126 6.94 -22.45 7.77
CA MET A 126 6.19 -21.19 7.64
C MET A 126 6.67 -20.37 6.45
N LEU A 127 7.99 -20.19 6.30
CA LEU A 127 8.59 -19.49 5.16
C LEU A 127 8.24 -20.18 3.84
N ARG A 128 8.33 -21.51 3.78
CA ARG A 128 7.94 -22.30 2.60
C ARG A 128 6.49 -22.02 2.20
N ARG A 129 5.56 -22.01 3.16
CA ARG A 129 4.14 -21.69 2.91
C ARG A 129 3.91 -20.25 2.47
N MET A 130 4.70 -19.29 2.99
CA MET A 130 4.64 -17.89 2.55
C MET A 130 5.12 -17.74 1.11
N VAL A 131 6.31 -18.26 0.79
CA VAL A 131 6.87 -18.25 -0.57
C VAL A 131 5.94 -18.97 -1.56
N GLY A 132 5.38 -20.12 -1.17
CA GLY A 132 4.44 -20.84 -2.03
C GLY A 132 3.15 -20.07 -2.34
N ARG A 133 2.72 -19.15 -1.47
CA ARG A 133 1.51 -18.33 -1.67
C ARG A 133 1.79 -16.99 -2.35
N TYR A 134 2.94 -16.39 -2.09
CA TYR A 134 3.33 -15.08 -2.62
C TYR A 134 4.79 -15.11 -3.10
N PRO A 135 5.10 -15.84 -4.19
CA PRO A 135 6.48 -16.13 -4.57
C PRO A 135 7.28 -14.86 -4.90
N ALA A 136 6.76 -13.97 -5.75
CA ALA A 136 7.48 -12.76 -6.13
C ALA A 136 7.78 -11.85 -4.92
N SER A 137 6.75 -11.43 -4.19
CA SER A 137 6.91 -10.49 -3.07
C SER A 137 7.69 -11.09 -1.89
N SER A 138 7.54 -12.39 -1.60
CA SER A 138 8.26 -13.01 -0.49
C SER A 138 9.74 -13.21 -0.80
N LEU A 139 10.07 -13.64 -2.03
CA LEU A 139 11.46 -13.88 -2.43
C LEU A 139 12.22 -12.55 -2.59
N GLU A 140 11.58 -11.53 -3.15
CA GLU A 140 12.12 -10.17 -3.22
C GLU A 140 12.39 -9.61 -1.82
N ALA A 141 11.42 -9.73 -0.90
CA ALA A 141 11.60 -9.29 0.49
C ALA A 141 12.72 -10.05 1.24
N LEU A 142 13.05 -11.27 0.80
CA LEU A 142 14.19 -12.05 1.30
C LEU A 142 15.51 -11.74 0.58
N GLY A 143 15.52 -10.80 -0.38
CA GLY A 143 16.71 -10.41 -1.14
C GLY A 143 17.16 -11.46 -2.17
N ILE A 144 16.28 -12.36 -2.59
CA ILE A 144 16.59 -13.38 -3.58
C ILE A 144 16.42 -12.77 -4.98
N ALA A 145 17.53 -12.56 -5.68
CA ALA A 145 17.56 -11.96 -7.01
C ALA A 145 16.80 -12.80 -8.06
N GLY A 146 16.31 -12.14 -9.11
CA GLY A 146 15.60 -12.77 -10.23
C GLY A 146 14.08 -12.83 -10.12
N PHE A 147 13.51 -12.28 -9.04
CA PHE A 147 12.07 -12.10 -8.86
C PHE A 147 11.65 -10.63 -8.82
N ASP A 148 12.59 -9.71 -9.05
CA ASP A 148 12.29 -8.29 -9.23
C ASP A 148 11.58 -8.12 -10.59
N PRO A 149 10.32 -7.64 -10.60
CA PRO A 149 9.59 -7.43 -11.84
C PRO A 149 10.30 -6.44 -12.79
N ALA A 150 11.09 -5.49 -12.28
CA ALA A 150 11.89 -4.60 -13.11
C ALA A 150 13.00 -5.36 -13.85
N VAL A 151 13.73 -6.24 -13.14
CA VAL A 151 14.78 -7.08 -13.74
C VAL A 151 14.18 -8.09 -14.72
N LEU A 152 12.99 -8.62 -14.44
CA LEU A 152 12.29 -9.52 -15.36
C LEU A 152 11.79 -8.78 -16.62
N LEU A 153 11.28 -7.56 -16.48
CA LEU A 153 10.89 -6.71 -17.60
C LEU A 153 12.10 -6.28 -18.44
N GLU A 154 13.21 -5.94 -17.81
CA GLU A 154 14.45 -5.58 -18.51
C GLU A 154 15.00 -6.75 -19.34
N LYS A 155 14.97 -7.97 -18.78
CA LYS A 155 15.32 -9.18 -19.53
C LYS A 155 14.36 -9.47 -20.67
N LEU A 156 13.05 -9.34 -20.44
CA LEU A 156 12.03 -9.53 -21.49
C LEU A 156 12.17 -8.51 -22.62
N HIS A 157 12.60 -7.28 -22.34
CA HIS A 157 12.87 -6.29 -23.38
C HIS A 157 14.20 -6.57 -24.10
N SER A 158 15.26 -6.95 -23.38
CA SER A 158 16.55 -7.32 -23.98
C SER A 158 16.42 -8.52 -24.92
N ASP A 159 15.63 -9.54 -24.56
CA ASP A 159 15.45 -10.73 -25.40
C ASP A 159 14.53 -10.46 -26.61
N ASN A 160 13.67 -9.43 -26.52
CA ASN A 160 12.80 -9.02 -27.63
C ASN A 160 13.49 -8.04 -28.59
N ASP A 161 14.46 -7.23 -28.13
CA ASP A 161 15.19 -6.31 -29.00
C ASP A 161 15.99 -7.07 -30.08
N ASP A 162 16.54 -8.24 -29.72
CA ASP A 162 17.21 -9.14 -30.68
C ASP A 162 16.21 -9.74 -31.70
N LEU A 163 14.99 -10.09 -31.26
CA LEU A 163 13.93 -10.59 -32.16
C LEU A 163 13.32 -9.47 -33.03
N LEU A 164 13.27 -8.24 -32.52
CA LEU A 164 12.78 -7.08 -33.27
C LEU A 164 13.78 -6.68 -34.36
N ALA A 165 15.08 -6.83 -34.09
CA ALA A 165 16.14 -6.58 -35.08
C ALA A 165 16.02 -7.55 -36.28
N ASP A 166 15.78 -8.84 -36.04
CA ASP A 166 15.57 -9.83 -37.10
C ASP A 166 14.29 -9.55 -37.92
N LEU A 167 13.20 -9.15 -37.26
CA LEU A 167 11.95 -8.79 -37.96
C LEU A 167 12.09 -7.50 -38.78
N LEU A 168 12.86 -6.51 -38.31
CA LEU A 168 13.09 -5.28 -39.05
C LEU A 168 13.99 -5.49 -40.28
N ASP A 169 14.92 -6.45 -40.22
CA ASP A 169 15.74 -6.82 -41.38
C ASP A 169 14.92 -7.55 -42.46
N GLU A 170 13.90 -8.32 -42.08
CA GLU A 170 12.92 -8.90 -43.03
C GLU A 170 12.01 -7.85 -43.68
N VAL A 171 11.56 -6.84 -42.93
CA VAL A 171 10.68 -5.77 -43.45
C VAL A 171 11.46 -4.76 -44.32
N SER A 172 12.78 -4.66 -44.13
CA SER A 172 13.63 -3.75 -44.91
C SER A 172 14.10 -4.33 -46.24
N GLN A 173 13.71 -5.56 -46.60
CA GLN A 173 13.87 -6.03 -47.96
C GLN A 173 12.95 -5.21 -48.89
N PRO A 174 13.49 -4.60 -49.96
CA PRO A 174 12.67 -3.85 -50.89
C PRO A 174 11.64 -4.81 -51.48
N VAL A 175 10.37 -4.60 -51.14
CA VAL A 175 9.25 -5.21 -51.85
C VAL A 175 9.41 -4.77 -53.30
N GLU A 176 9.95 -5.67 -54.14
CA GLU A 176 10.03 -5.42 -55.57
C GLU A 176 8.62 -5.08 -56.02
N GLN A 177 8.48 -3.84 -56.46
CA GLN A 177 7.22 -3.23 -56.82
C GLN A 177 6.59 -4.05 -57.94
N ASN A 178 5.68 -4.95 -57.59
CA ASN A 178 4.65 -5.41 -58.51
C ASN A 178 3.71 -4.20 -58.73
N ALA A 179 4.14 -3.32 -59.62
CA ALA A 179 3.31 -2.31 -60.23
C ALA A 179 2.31 -3.03 -61.10
N ASP A 180 1.16 -3.40 -60.53
CA ASP A 180 -0.10 -3.70 -61.23
C ASP A 180 -1.15 -4.11 -60.17
N ALA A 181 -1.87 -3.14 -59.60
CA ALA A 181 -3.25 -3.34 -59.11
C ALA A 181 -3.86 -2.03 -58.62
N GLU A 182 -4.81 -1.53 -59.40
CA GLU A 182 -5.83 -0.56 -58.99
C GLU A 182 -6.62 -1.15 -57.80
N ASN A 183 -6.26 -0.82 -56.57
CA ASN A 183 -7.05 -1.21 -55.40
C ASN A 183 -7.77 0.00 -54.80
N SER A 184 -9.06 0.04 -55.10
CA SER A 184 -10.09 0.89 -54.54
C SER A 184 -9.98 0.98 -53.01
N THR A 185 -9.81 2.20 -52.51
CA THR A 185 -9.89 2.56 -51.10
C THR A 185 -11.32 2.34 -50.59
N ILE A 186 -11.62 1.12 -50.14
CA ILE A 186 -12.84 0.84 -49.37
C ILE A 186 -12.53 1.21 -47.92
N LEU A 187 -13.00 2.39 -47.50
CA LEU A 187 -13.12 2.68 -46.07
C LEU A 187 -14.20 1.75 -45.48
N PRO A 188 -13.94 1.06 -44.36
CA PRO A 188 -14.97 0.31 -43.65
C PRO A 188 -16.03 1.30 -43.13
N GLY A 189 -17.27 1.17 -43.64
CA GLY A 189 -18.43 2.01 -43.31
C GLY A 189 -19.00 1.83 -41.89
N TRP A 190 -18.13 1.70 -40.89
CA TRP A 190 -18.49 1.45 -39.49
C TRP A 190 -18.18 2.69 -38.64
N LEU A 191 -17.77 3.79 -39.27
CA LEU A 191 -17.32 5.04 -38.65
C LEU A 191 -18.34 6.18 -38.80
N GLU A 192 -19.62 5.86 -39.04
CA GLU A 192 -20.68 6.85 -39.31
C GLU A 192 -21.86 6.86 -38.31
N GLU A 193 -21.85 6.06 -37.23
CA GLU A 193 -22.95 6.06 -36.26
C GLU A 193 -22.44 6.21 -34.82
N LEU A 194 -22.20 7.46 -34.41
CA LEU A 194 -22.19 7.90 -33.01
C LEU A 194 -22.82 9.31 -32.94
N GLU A 195 -24.03 9.42 -33.48
CA GLU A 195 -25.00 10.47 -33.12
C GLU A 195 -25.70 9.99 -31.84
N GLU A 196 -25.48 10.68 -30.71
CA GLU A 196 -26.46 11.56 -30.07
C GLU A 196 -27.69 10.81 -29.53
N ASP A 197 -27.67 10.47 -28.24
CA ASP A 197 -28.82 10.15 -27.37
C ASP A 197 -28.23 10.13 -25.93
N GLU A 198 -28.78 10.70 -24.86
CA GLU A 198 -30.08 11.27 -24.54
C GLU A 198 -29.90 12.09 -23.23
N ASP A 199 -30.79 13.06 -23.03
CA ASP A 199 -30.86 13.94 -21.87
C ASP A 199 -31.01 13.18 -20.53
N ASP A 200 -30.02 13.30 -19.65
CA ASP A 200 -30.09 12.84 -18.25
C ASP A 200 -30.91 13.84 -17.41
N ASP A 201 -32.21 13.59 -17.28
CA ASP A 201 -33.10 14.29 -16.36
C ASP A 201 -32.63 14.07 -14.89
N PRO A 202 -32.40 15.14 -14.09
CA PRO A 202 -31.99 14.99 -12.71
C PRO A 202 -33.14 14.42 -11.84
N PRO A 203 -32.86 13.49 -10.91
CA PRO A 203 -33.90 12.88 -10.09
C PRO A 203 -34.56 13.89 -9.14
N PRO A 204 -35.88 13.79 -8.91
CA PRO A 204 -36.61 14.72 -8.04
C PRO A 204 -36.15 14.62 -6.58
N GLY A 205 -35.90 15.79 -5.98
CA GLY A 205 -35.41 15.97 -4.62
C GLY A 205 -36.29 15.31 -3.55
N ARG A 206 -35.63 14.69 -2.57
CA ARG A 206 -36.29 14.15 -1.38
C ARG A 206 -36.82 15.28 -0.48
N PRO A 207 -38.09 15.21 -0.03
CA PRO A 207 -38.61 16.16 0.95
C PRO A 207 -37.94 15.97 2.31
N GLY A 208 -37.41 17.06 2.86
CA GLY A 208 -36.80 17.10 4.18
C GLY A 208 -37.82 16.79 5.28
N LYS A 209 -37.42 15.96 6.25
CA LYS A 209 -38.17 15.76 7.49
C LYS A 209 -37.98 16.99 8.40
N PRO A 210 -39.05 17.51 9.03
CA PRO A 210 -38.90 18.51 10.07
C PRO A 210 -38.27 17.87 11.31
N ILE A 211 -37.27 18.55 11.86
CA ILE A 211 -36.68 18.25 13.17
C ILE A 211 -37.55 18.98 14.20
N ASN A 212 -38.12 18.22 15.14
CA ASN A 212 -38.68 18.72 16.40
C ASN A 212 -37.58 18.75 17.46
#